data_AF-A0A914NN58-F1
#
_entry.id   AF-A0A914NN58-F1
#
_cell.length_a   1.000
_cell.length_b   1.000
_cell.length_c   1.000
_cell.angle_alpha   90.00
_cell.angle_beta   90.00
_cell.angle_gamma   90.00
#
_symmetry.space_group_name_H-M   'P 1'
#
loop_
_entity.id
_entity.type
_entity.pdbx_description
1 polymer ?
#
loop_
_entity_poly.entity_id
_entity_poly.type
_entity_poly.pdbx_seq_one_letter_code
_entity_poly.pdbx_strand_id
1 'polypeptide(L)'
;DGDNVRHGLCRNLGFSKTDRAENIRRVGEVAKLFGDSGMVVLASFISPFKVDRDFARRIHEQDNIPFFEIYINTSLEICEARDPKTRAGEIKEFTGVDSAYEPPLEPDLILNSGEETEIESIQKDNIPFFEIYINTSLEICEARDPKKLYKKARAGEIKEFTGVDSAYEPPLEPDLILNSGEETEIESIQKVFNFLYEKKILPEEAMYQLCGQPIRQLFEFNKEEQNKLIEEIGNNLNFKIEISEIDLQWIQVLAEGWASPLAGFMRERQYLQCLHFGQIFDLKKKCQINGERKEGDLNCDEEENDGEDQFPMLGPINQTIPIVLPIFDNQANLIKSKLSSKPKIQLIFKNKLIGILKDIEIFPHRKKERIHRQFGHFVEEKEIENGHPGIKLIMESGDWLVGGDLKVFERIIYNDGLDEYRKTPSELKQIFRRKTM
;
A
#
# COMPACT_ATOMS: atom_id res chain seq x y z
N ASP A 1 -23.20 -15.31 -5.17
CA ASP A 1 -24.47 -14.58 -5.38
C ASP A 1 -25.44 -15.40 -6.23
N GLY A 2 -26.60 -14.83 -6.55
CA GLY A 2 -27.65 -15.48 -7.33
C GLY A 2 -27.24 -15.87 -8.74
N ASP A 3 -26.40 -15.08 -9.43
CA ASP A 3 -26.04 -15.31 -10.82
C ASP A 3 -25.28 -16.63 -11.02
N ASN A 4 -24.46 -17.01 -10.06
CA ASN A 4 -23.65 -18.23 -10.13
C ASN A 4 -24.37 -19.43 -9.49
N VAL A 5 -24.93 -19.25 -8.30
CA VAL A 5 -25.46 -20.37 -7.52
C VAL A 5 -26.82 -20.84 -8.04
N ARG A 6 -27.67 -19.93 -8.53
CA ARG A 6 -29.04 -20.26 -8.98
C ARG A 6 -29.07 -21.11 -10.24
N HIS A 7 -28.19 -20.86 -11.19
CA HIS A 7 -28.15 -21.58 -12.47
C HIS A 7 -27.29 -22.86 -12.43
N GLY A 8 -26.43 -23.00 -11.42
CA GLY A 8 -25.59 -24.18 -11.20
C GLY A 8 -26.09 -25.06 -10.06
N LEU A 9 -25.48 -24.92 -8.89
CA LEU A 9 -25.67 -25.76 -7.72
C LEU A 9 -27.14 -25.84 -7.24
N CYS A 10 -27.90 -24.76 -7.38
CA CYS A 10 -29.28 -24.67 -6.93
C CYS A 10 -30.32 -24.71 -8.07
N ARG A 11 -29.93 -25.13 -9.28
CA ARG A 11 -30.82 -25.12 -10.47
C ARG A 11 -32.07 -25.98 -10.35
N ASN A 12 -32.04 -26.97 -9.45
CA ASN A 12 -33.14 -27.91 -9.21
C ASN A 12 -34.13 -27.43 -8.14
N LEU A 13 -33.90 -26.27 -7.54
CA LEU A 13 -34.70 -25.72 -6.46
C LEU A 13 -35.72 -24.71 -7.00
N GLY A 14 -36.98 -24.85 -6.59
CA GLY A 14 -38.06 -23.92 -6.90
C GLY A 14 -38.16 -22.78 -5.89
N PHE A 15 -39.36 -22.19 -5.79
CA PHE A 15 -39.62 -21.07 -4.88
C PHE A 15 -40.28 -21.49 -3.56
N SER A 16 -40.57 -22.78 -3.38
CA SER A 16 -41.21 -23.30 -2.17
C SER A 16 -40.39 -23.01 -0.91
N LYS A 17 -41.05 -22.94 0.27
CA LYS A 17 -40.35 -22.72 1.55
C LYS A 17 -39.22 -23.74 1.78
N THR A 18 -39.46 -25.00 1.44
CA THR A 18 -38.45 -26.08 1.54
C THR A 18 -37.28 -25.88 0.59
N ASP A 19 -37.53 -25.43 -0.64
CA ASP A 19 -36.49 -25.17 -1.63
C ASP A 19 -35.64 -23.94 -1.27
N ARG A 20 -36.25 -22.91 -0.67
CA ARG A 20 -35.54 -21.71 -0.19
C ARG A 20 -34.61 -22.05 0.99
N ALA A 21 -35.10 -22.83 1.95
CA ALA A 21 -34.29 -23.30 3.06
C ALA A 21 -33.10 -24.14 2.55
N GLU A 22 -33.34 -25.05 1.60
CA GLU A 22 -32.27 -25.85 0.98
C GLU A 22 -31.29 -24.98 0.16
N ASN A 23 -31.76 -23.89 -0.45
CA ASN A 23 -30.89 -22.94 -1.16
C ASN A 23 -29.90 -22.28 -0.19
N ILE A 24 -30.39 -21.73 0.93
CA ILE A 24 -29.55 -21.08 1.94
C ILE A 24 -28.62 -22.10 2.62
N ARG A 25 -29.10 -23.32 2.88
CA ARG A 25 -28.27 -24.42 3.41
C ARG A 25 -27.09 -24.72 2.48
N ARG A 26 -27.32 -24.87 1.17
CA ARG A 26 -26.26 -25.11 0.18
C ARG A 26 -25.28 -23.94 0.08
N VAL A 27 -25.78 -22.71 0.08
CA VAL A 27 -24.94 -21.51 0.08
C VAL A 27 -24.03 -21.47 1.32
N GLY A 28 -24.58 -21.77 2.50
CA GLY A 28 -23.81 -21.84 3.75
C GLY A 28 -22.69 -22.88 3.70
N GLU A 29 -22.97 -24.10 3.23
CA GLU A 29 -21.94 -25.16 3.11
C GLU A 29 -20.85 -24.80 2.10
N VAL A 30 -21.22 -24.17 0.98
CA VAL A 30 -20.23 -23.71 0.00
C VAL A 30 -19.38 -22.59 0.59
N ALA A 31 -20.00 -21.60 1.24
CA ALA A 31 -19.27 -20.52 1.88
C ALA A 31 -18.27 -21.04 2.91
N LYS A 32 -18.65 -22.05 3.68
CA LYS A 32 -17.78 -22.76 4.60
C LYS A 32 -16.57 -23.38 3.90
N LEU A 33 -16.77 -24.14 2.81
CA LEU A 33 -15.67 -24.77 2.06
C LEU A 33 -14.67 -23.76 1.50
N PHE A 34 -15.16 -22.62 1.00
CA PHE A 34 -14.29 -21.55 0.49
C PHE A 34 -13.59 -20.78 1.62
N GLY A 35 -14.26 -20.59 2.76
CA GLY A 35 -13.65 -20.04 3.97
C GLY A 35 -12.53 -20.93 4.51
N ASP A 36 -12.75 -22.24 4.57
CA ASP A 36 -11.75 -23.24 4.97
C ASP A 36 -10.53 -23.25 4.03
N SER A 37 -10.75 -22.98 2.73
CA SER A 37 -9.66 -22.85 1.75
C SER A 37 -8.88 -21.53 1.84
N GLY A 38 -9.15 -20.68 2.84
CA GLY A 38 -8.47 -19.40 3.06
C GLY A 38 -8.99 -18.24 2.20
N MET A 39 -10.18 -18.35 1.61
CA MET A 39 -10.78 -17.29 0.79
C MET A 39 -11.77 -16.46 1.59
N VAL A 40 -11.84 -15.15 1.29
CA VAL A 40 -12.93 -14.30 1.78
C VAL A 40 -14.17 -14.55 0.92
N VAL A 41 -15.28 -14.94 1.55
CA VAL A 41 -16.53 -15.28 0.84
C VAL A 41 -17.61 -14.24 1.10
N LEU A 42 -18.14 -13.65 0.03
CA LEU A 42 -19.29 -12.74 0.07
C LEU A 42 -20.55 -13.45 -0.43
N ALA A 43 -21.49 -13.72 0.48
CA ALA A 43 -22.75 -14.40 0.18
C ALA A 43 -23.91 -13.40 0.04
N SER A 44 -24.08 -12.83 -1.16
CA SER A 44 -25.18 -11.90 -1.45
C SER A 44 -26.49 -12.63 -1.81
N PHE A 45 -27.28 -13.00 -0.80
CA PHE A 45 -28.57 -13.69 -0.92
C PHE A 45 -29.61 -13.11 0.05
N ILE A 46 -30.87 -13.15 -0.35
CA ILE A 46 -31.99 -12.89 0.57
C ILE A 46 -32.19 -14.16 1.41
N SER A 47 -31.85 -14.09 2.70
CA SER A 47 -31.95 -15.18 3.69
C SER A 47 -33.01 -14.85 4.76
N PRO A 48 -34.30 -15.06 4.47
CA PRO A 48 -35.38 -14.44 5.23
C PRO A 48 -35.63 -15.05 6.61
N PHE A 49 -35.30 -16.33 6.81
CA PHE A 49 -35.63 -17.04 8.04
C PHE A 49 -34.41 -17.09 8.97
N LYS A 50 -34.63 -16.77 10.25
CA LYS A 50 -33.58 -16.78 11.28
C LYS A 50 -32.94 -18.16 11.39
N VAL A 51 -33.74 -19.22 11.35
CA VAL A 51 -33.27 -20.61 11.46
C VAL A 51 -32.22 -20.97 10.40
N ASP A 52 -32.33 -20.42 9.19
CA ASP A 52 -31.41 -20.70 8.09
C ASP A 52 -30.10 -19.91 8.25
N ARG A 53 -30.18 -18.67 8.76
CA ARG A 53 -28.99 -17.84 9.07
C ARG A 53 -28.23 -18.38 10.27
N ASP A 54 -28.93 -18.77 11.33
CA ASP A 54 -28.36 -19.44 12.50
C ASP A 54 -27.67 -20.75 12.11
N PHE A 55 -28.27 -21.51 11.19
CA PHE A 55 -27.64 -22.72 10.65
C PHE A 55 -26.31 -22.38 9.96
N ALA A 56 -26.30 -21.39 9.07
CA ALA A 56 -25.10 -20.95 8.35
C ALA A 56 -24.01 -20.49 9.33
N ARG A 57 -24.35 -19.66 10.33
CA ARG A 57 -23.42 -19.24 11.38
C ARG A 57 -22.82 -20.43 12.12
N ARG A 58 -23.67 -21.32 12.62
CA ARG A 58 -23.25 -22.48 13.42
C ARG A 58 -22.29 -23.41 12.69
N ILE A 59 -22.49 -23.67 11.39
CA ILE A 59 -21.60 -24.58 10.65
C ILE A 59 -20.21 -24.00 10.40
N HIS A 60 -20.08 -22.67 10.37
CA HIS A 60 -18.78 -21.98 10.24
C HIS A 60 -18.07 -21.94 11.59
N GLU A 61 -18.78 -21.57 12.67
CA GLU A 61 -18.24 -21.53 14.03
C GLU A 61 -17.72 -22.89 14.51
N GLN A 62 -18.42 -23.98 14.16
CA GLN A 62 -17.99 -25.36 14.49
C GLN A 62 -16.60 -25.71 13.95
N ASP A 63 -16.18 -25.10 12.84
CA ASP A 63 -14.90 -25.36 12.19
C ASP A 63 -13.92 -24.19 12.39
N ASN A 64 -14.21 -23.29 13.35
CA ASN A 64 -13.44 -22.08 13.63
C ASN A 64 -13.27 -21.15 12.41
N ILE A 65 -14.23 -21.14 11.50
CA ILE A 65 -14.25 -20.22 10.36
C ILE A 65 -15.05 -18.98 10.79
N PRO A 66 -14.46 -17.77 10.72
CA PRO A 66 -15.18 -16.54 11.03
C PRO A 66 -16.42 -16.35 10.15
N PHE A 67 -17.56 -16.02 10.77
CA PHE A 67 -18.81 -15.77 10.09
C PHE A 67 -19.38 -14.43 10.53
N PHE A 68 -19.77 -13.59 9.57
CA PHE A 68 -20.30 -12.26 9.82
C PHE A 68 -21.65 -12.09 9.11
N GLU A 69 -22.70 -11.83 9.88
CA GLU A 69 -24.06 -11.54 9.39
C GLU A 69 -24.23 -10.04 9.23
N ILE A 70 -24.29 -9.60 7.98
CA ILE A 70 -24.52 -8.20 7.63
C ILE A 70 -26.00 -8.04 7.30
N TYR A 71 -26.72 -7.33 8.16
CA TYR A 71 -28.11 -6.98 7.94
C TYR A 71 -28.21 -5.71 7.11
N ILE A 72 -28.57 -5.84 5.83
CA ILE A 72 -28.95 -4.70 5.00
C ILE A 72 -30.40 -4.34 5.34
N ASN A 73 -30.57 -3.41 6.27
CA ASN A 73 -31.86 -2.93 6.74
C ASN A 73 -32.38 -1.84 5.80
N THR A 74 -33.29 -2.22 4.92
CA THR A 74 -33.97 -1.29 4.01
C THR A 74 -35.46 -1.48 4.19
N SER A 75 -36.22 -0.40 4.36
CA SER A 75 -37.66 -0.50 4.51
C SER A 75 -38.29 -1.18 3.28
N LEU A 76 -39.40 -1.87 3.49
CA LEU A 76 -40.10 -2.57 2.42
C LEU A 76 -40.57 -1.58 1.33
N GLU A 77 -41.02 -0.41 1.75
CA GLU A 77 -41.46 0.68 0.87
C GLU A 77 -40.34 1.13 -0.07
N ILE A 78 -39.11 1.27 0.45
CA ILE A 78 -37.93 1.64 -0.34
C ILE A 78 -37.50 0.49 -1.25
N CYS A 79 -37.58 -0.76 -0.79
CA CYS A 79 -37.31 -1.95 -1.61
C CYS A 79 -38.29 -2.04 -2.80
N GLU A 80 -39.58 -1.82 -2.55
CA GLU A 80 -40.64 -1.84 -3.55
C GLU A 80 -40.53 -0.68 -4.55
N ALA A 81 -40.13 0.52 -4.09
CA ALA A 81 -39.89 1.66 -4.96
C ALA A 81 -38.70 1.41 -5.92
N ARG A 82 -37.68 0.68 -5.46
CA ARG A 82 -36.47 0.38 -6.24
C ARG A 82 -36.66 -0.79 -7.22
N ASP A 83 -37.58 -1.72 -6.97
CA ASP A 83 -37.89 -2.84 -7.87
C ASP A 83 -39.38 -2.85 -8.32
N PRO A 84 -39.70 -2.42 -9.55
CA PRO A 84 -41.08 -2.31 -10.04
C PRO A 84 -41.78 -3.66 -10.31
N LYS A 85 -41.08 -4.80 -10.22
CA LYS A 85 -41.68 -6.14 -10.42
C LYS A 85 -42.60 -6.57 -9.27
N THR A 86 -42.44 -5.94 -8.11
CA THR A 86 -43.15 -6.25 -6.86
C THR A 86 -44.64 -5.90 -6.91
N ARG A 87 -45.02 -4.80 -7.59
CA ARG A 87 -46.43 -4.36 -7.74
C ARG A 87 -47.19 -5.02 -8.88
N ALA A 88 -46.50 -5.70 -9.81
CA ALA A 88 -47.13 -6.30 -10.99
C ALA A 88 -47.76 -7.68 -10.72
N GLY A 89 -47.55 -8.26 -9.53
CA GLY A 89 -48.06 -9.60 -9.17
C GLY A 89 -47.43 -10.74 -9.99
N GLU A 90 -46.34 -10.48 -10.71
CA GLU A 90 -45.69 -11.44 -11.60
C GLU A 90 -44.83 -12.49 -10.85
N ILE A 91 -44.49 -12.24 -9.58
CA ILE A 91 -43.70 -13.15 -8.73
C ILE A 91 -44.53 -13.50 -7.49
N LYS A 92 -45.05 -14.74 -7.43
CA LYS A 92 -45.70 -15.27 -6.22
C LYS A 92 -44.66 -15.53 -5.13
N GLU A 93 -45.03 -15.32 -3.86
CA GLU A 93 -44.22 -15.58 -2.67
C GLU A 93 -43.01 -14.63 -2.50
N PHE A 94 -43.16 -13.34 -2.80
CA PHE A 94 -42.09 -12.36 -2.58
C PHE A 94 -41.81 -12.14 -1.08
N THR A 95 -40.52 -12.17 -0.69
CA THR A 95 -40.08 -12.02 0.70
C THR A 95 -40.42 -10.63 1.24
N GLY A 96 -41.14 -10.56 2.36
CA GLY A 96 -41.57 -9.31 2.98
C GLY A 96 -42.92 -8.78 2.51
N VAL A 97 -43.51 -9.35 1.44
CA VAL A 97 -44.84 -8.98 0.91
C VAL A 97 -45.81 -10.16 1.04
N ASP A 98 -45.53 -11.28 0.36
CA ASP A 98 -46.37 -12.50 0.36
C ASP A 98 -45.76 -13.65 1.18
N SER A 99 -44.49 -13.52 1.58
CA SER A 99 -43.73 -14.53 2.33
C SER A 99 -43.09 -13.93 3.57
N ALA A 100 -43.11 -14.66 4.68
CA ALA A 100 -42.61 -14.19 5.97
C ALA A 100 -41.11 -13.83 5.91
N TYR A 101 -40.77 -12.73 6.58
CA TYR A 101 -39.41 -12.23 6.73
C TYR A 101 -39.12 -12.03 8.22
N GLU A 102 -38.03 -12.60 8.70
CA GLU A 102 -37.58 -12.49 10.08
C GLU A 102 -36.29 -11.66 10.10
N PRO A 103 -36.35 -10.38 10.52
CA PRO A 103 -35.15 -9.56 10.59
C PRO A 103 -34.12 -10.19 11.54
N PRO A 104 -32.81 -10.07 11.27
CA PRO A 104 -31.76 -10.46 12.20
C PRO A 104 -31.92 -9.74 13.54
N LEU A 105 -31.91 -10.50 14.64
CA LEU A 105 -32.05 -9.95 16.01
C LEU A 105 -30.71 -9.46 16.57
N GLU A 106 -29.60 -10.14 16.21
CA GLU A 106 -28.23 -9.82 16.64
C GLU A 106 -27.25 -9.94 15.46
N PRO A 107 -27.42 -9.14 14.38
CA PRO A 107 -26.46 -9.13 13.28
C PRO A 107 -25.12 -8.53 13.74
N ASP A 108 -24.02 -8.98 13.13
CA ASP A 108 -22.68 -8.47 13.41
C ASP A 108 -22.50 -7.04 12.85
N LEU A 109 -23.29 -6.67 11.85
CA LEU A 109 -23.34 -5.34 11.27
C LEU A 109 -24.74 -5.01 10.74
N ILE A 110 -25.28 -3.84 11.07
CA ILE A 110 -26.53 -3.32 10.48
C ILE A 110 -26.16 -2.18 9.52
N LEU A 111 -26.58 -2.31 8.27
CA LEU A 111 -26.48 -1.27 7.25
C LEU A 111 -27.89 -0.73 6.97
N ASN A 112 -28.22 0.44 7.51
CA ASN A 112 -29.49 1.10 7.21
C ASN A 112 -29.39 1.76 5.83
N SER A 113 -30.32 1.42 4.93
CA SER A 113 -30.45 2.09 3.63
C SER A 113 -31.82 2.78 3.59
N GLY A 114 -31.81 4.12 3.71
CA GLY A 114 -33.00 4.94 3.47
C GLY A 114 -33.43 5.94 4.54
N GLU A 115 -32.90 5.89 5.76
CA GLU A 115 -33.19 6.89 6.81
C GLU A 115 -31.88 7.28 7.53
N GLU A 116 -31.84 8.53 8.02
CA GLU A 116 -30.72 9.19 8.71
C GLU A 116 -29.97 8.26 9.67
N THR A 117 -28.64 8.15 9.52
CA THR A 117 -27.79 7.40 10.45
C THR A 117 -26.91 8.33 11.27
N GLU A 118 -27.27 8.54 12.53
CA GLU A 118 -26.28 8.51 13.62
C GLU A 118 -25.88 7.03 13.79
N ILE A 119 -24.65 6.70 13.40
CA ILE A 119 -24.09 5.37 13.64
C ILE A 119 -23.73 5.29 15.12
N GLU A 120 -24.65 4.86 15.98
CA GLU A 120 -24.29 4.46 17.34
C GLU A 120 -23.29 3.31 17.24
N SER A 121 -22.08 3.58 17.71
CA SER A 121 -20.92 2.72 17.72
C SER A 121 -21.23 1.35 18.34
N ILE A 122 -21.33 0.31 17.52
CA ILE A 122 -21.35 -1.08 18.00
C ILE A 122 -19.90 -1.57 18.07
N GLN A 123 -19.27 -1.33 19.23
CA GLN A 123 -18.18 -2.17 19.72
C GLN A 123 -18.80 -3.47 20.27
N LYS A 124 -19.05 -4.44 19.39
CA LYS A 124 -19.12 -5.85 19.80
C LYS A 124 -18.21 -6.66 18.89
N ASP A 125 -17.21 -7.24 19.54
CA ASP A 125 -16.21 -8.18 19.00
C ASP A 125 -15.35 -7.68 17.85
N ASN A 126 -14.51 -6.67 18.10
CA ASN A 126 -13.23 -6.42 17.43
C ASN A 126 -13.19 -6.45 15.87
N ILE A 127 -14.33 -6.36 15.19
CA ILE A 127 -14.42 -6.29 13.73
C ILE A 127 -14.40 -4.81 13.34
N PRO A 128 -13.38 -4.36 12.60
CA PRO A 128 -13.34 -2.99 12.13
C PRO A 128 -14.40 -2.78 11.03
N PHE A 129 -15.37 -1.91 11.30
CA PHE A 129 -16.30 -1.39 10.30
C PHE A 129 -15.72 -0.13 9.66
N PHE A 130 -15.90 -0.01 8.34
CA PHE A 130 -15.47 1.16 7.57
C PHE A 130 -16.59 1.61 6.62
N GLU A 131 -17.01 2.88 6.73
CA GLU A 131 -18.00 3.49 5.85
C GLU A 131 -17.32 4.07 4.61
N ILE A 132 -17.63 3.52 3.42
CA ILE A 132 -17.12 4.03 2.14
C ILE A 132 -18.23 4.78 1.41
N TYR A 133 -18.12 6.10 1.35
CA TYR A 133 -19.05 6.96 0.65
C TYR A 133 -18.71 7.05 -0.84
N ILE A 134 -19.64 6.64 -1.70
CA ILE A 134 -19.53 6.83 -3.16
C ILE A 134 -20.18 8.17 -3.51
N ASN A 135 -19.36 9.19 -3.62
CA ASN A 135 -19.77 10.53 -4.03
C ASN A 135 -19.90 10.57 -5.55
N THR A 136 -21.13 10.63 -6.07
CA THR A 136 -21.39 10.71 -7.52
C THR A 136 -22.58 11.62 -7.77
N SER A 137 -22.43 12.51 -8.75
CA SER A 137 -23.52 13.43 -9.10
C SER A 137 -24.70 12.67 -9.73
N LEU A 138 -25.90 13.23 -9.55
CA LEU A 138 -27.12 12.64 -10.07
C LEU A 138 -27.08 12.49 -11.60
N GLU A 139 -26.54 13.49 -12.30
CA GLU A 139 -26.45 13.51 -13.76
C GLU A 139 -25.61 12.34 -14.29
N ILE A 140 -24.55 11.97 -13.58
CA ILE A 140 -23.69 10.84 -13.95
C ILE A 140 -24.41 9.51 -13.70
N CYS A 141 -25.14 9.40 -12.59
CA CYS A 141 -25.97 8.24 -12.31
C CYS A 141 -27.08 8.04 -13.36
N GLU A 142 -27.74 9.13 -13.77
CA GLU A 142 -28.75 9.15 -14.84
C GLU A 142 -28.18 8.76 -16.21
N ALA A 143 -26.95 9.21 -16.53
CA ALA A 143 -26.31 8.90 -17.80
C ALA A 143 -25.91 7.42 -17.93
N ARG A 144 -25.48 6.80 -16.83
CA ARG A 144 -25.07 5.38 -16.82
C ARG A 144 -26.27 4.44 -16.86
N ASP A 145 -27.34 4.78 -16.15
CA ASP A 145 -28.63 4.07 -15.95
C ASP A 145 -28.77 2.68 -16.63
N PRO A 146 -27.98 1.68 -16.21
CA PRO A 146 -27.89 0.40 -16.93
C PRO A 146 -29.20 -0.40 -16.84
N LYS A 147 -29.99 -0.11 -15.81
CA LYS A 147 -31.29 -0.73 -15.52
C LYS A 147 -32.49 0.12 -15.94
N LYS A 148 -32.25 1.31 -16.52
CA LYS A 148 -33.28 2.26 -17.00
C LYS A 148 -34.22 2.74 -15.88
N LEU A 149 -33.73 2.82 -14.64
CA LEU A 149 -34.48 3.20 -13.44
C LEU A 149 -34.66 4.72 -13.34
N TYR A 150 -33.61 5.50 -13.58
CA TYR A 150 -33.70 6.97 -13.59
C TYR A 150 -34.65 7.47 -14.67
N LYS A 151 -34.61 6.85 -15.86
CA LYS A 151 -35.53 7.17 -16.95
C LYS A 151 -37.00 6.93 -16.57
N LYS A 152 -37.28 5.89 -15.79
CA LYS A 152 -38.63 5.56 -15.30
C LYS A 152 -39.06 6.50 -14.16
N ALA A 153 -38.13 6.85 -13.27
CA ALA A 153 -38.38 7.85 -12.23
C ALA A 153 -38.74 9.22 -12.81
N ARG A 154 -37.98 9.72 -13.80
CA ARG A 154 -38.29 10.97 -14.50
C ARG A 154 -39.60 10.95 -15.29
N ALA A 155 -40.06 9.77 -15.71
CA ALA A 155 -41.36 9.58 -16.34
C ALA A 155 -42.53 9.53 -15.34
N GLY A 156 -42.24 9.63 -14.03
CA GLY A 156 -43.23 9.55 -12.95
C GLY A 156 -43.71 8.12 -12.67
N GLU A 157 -43.06 7.10 -13.24
CA GLU A 157 -43.39 5.68 -13.03
C GLU A 157 -42.86 5.18 -11.68
N ILE A 158 -41.80 5.80 -11.16
CA ILE A 158 -41.20 5.54 -9.85
C ILE A 158 -41.24 6.84 -9.05
N LYS A 159 -41.86 6.82 -7.86
CA LYS A 159 -41.97 7.97 -6.96
C LYS A 159 -40.94 7.87 -5.84
N GLU A 160 -40.60 9.01 -5.23
CA GLU A 160 -39.65 9.12 -4.09
C GLU A 160 -38.25 8.59 -4.41
N PHE A 161 -37.85 8.71 -5.68
CA PHE A 161 -36.57 8.23 -6.13
C PHE A 161 -35.44 9.14 -5.62
N THR A 162 -34.52 8.58 -4.84
CA THR A 162 -33.41 9.30 -4.21
C THR A 162 -32.58 10.07 -5.23
N GLY A 163 -32.45 11.38 -5.03
CA GLY A 163 -31.80 12.33 -5.92
C GLY A 163 -32.71 12.94 -6.99
N VAL A 164 -33.88 12.37 -7.32
CA VAL A 164 -34.84 12.93 -8.29
C VAL A 164 -36.04 13.58 -7.59
N ASP A 165 -36.76 12.82 -6.76
CA ASP A 165 -37.96 13.27 -6.05
C ASP A 165 -37.78 13.27 -4.52
N SER A 166 -36.69 12.68 -4.01
CA SER A 166 -36.31 12.64 -2.60
C SER A 166 -34.86 13.13 -2.44
N ALA A 167 -34.54 13.80 -1.34
CA ALA A 167 -33.21 14.34 -1.08
C ALA A 167 -32.20 13.21 -0.78
N TYR A 168 -30.97 13.37 -1.27
CA TYR A 168 -29.84 12.53 -0.86
C TYR A 168 -29.02 13.28 0.17
N GLU A 169 -28.82 12.68 1.34
CA GLU A 169 -28.00 13.25 2.39
C GLU A 169 -26.66 12.50 2.46
N PRO A 170 -25.53 13.17 2.16
CA PRO A 170 -24.23 12.51 2.20
C PRO A 170 -23.79 12.22 3.64
N PRO A 171 -23.03 11.14 3.88
CA PRO A 171 -22.44 10.88 5.19
C PRO A 171 -21.56 12.04 5.65
N LEU A 172 -21.65 12.39 6.94
CA LEU A 172 -20.91 13.53 7.52
C LEU A 172 -19.42 13.24 7.71
N GLU A 173 -19.07 12.03 8.16
CA GLU A 173 -17.69 11.59 8.43
C GLU A 173 -17.39 10.16 7.92
N PRO A 174 -17.46 9.90 6.60
CA PRO A 174 -17.15 8.59 6.05
C PRO A 174 -15.65 8.26 6.19
N ASP A 175 -15.32 6.98 6.42
CA ASP A 175 -13.93 6.51 6.52
C ASP A 175 -13.16 6.60 5.20
N LEU A 176 -13.85 6.51 4.05
CA LEU A 176 -13.28 6.70 2.71
C LEU A 176 -14.31 7.31 1.76
N ILE A 177 -13.88 8.27 0.93
CA ILE A 177 -14.73 8.86 -0.12
C ILE A 177 -14.21 8.48 -1.50
N LEU A 178 -15.10 7.93 -2.33
CA LEU A 178 -14.87 7.60 -3.74
C LEU A 178 -15.65 8.58 -4.61
N ASN A 179 -14.95 9.45 -5.35
CA ASN A 179 -15.58 10.48 -6.20
C ASN A 179 -15.91 9.91 -7.59
N SER A 180 -16.80 8.92 -7.63
CA SER A 180 -17.18 8.30 -8.90
C SER A 180 -17.77 9.34 -9.87
N GLY A 181 -17.20 9.41 -11.06
CA GLY A 181 -17.51 10.45 -12.06
C GLY A 181 -16.39 11.48 -12.26
N GLU A 182 -15.59 11.73 -11.22
CA GLU A 182 -14.31 12.45 -11.33
C GLU A 182 -13.13 11.48 -11.40
N GLU A 183 -13.25 10.33 -10.72
CA GLU A 183 -12.29 9.24 -10.74
C GLU A 183 -12.82 8.02 -11.51
N THR A 184 -11.90 7.22 -12.03
CA THR A 184 -12.24 5.97 -12.73
C THR A 184 -12.46 4.81 -11.77
N GLU A 185 -13.12 3.74 -12.24
CA GLU A 185 -13.30 2.50 -11.47
C GLU A 185 -11.98 1.95 -10.90
N ILE A 186 -10.91 2.00 -11.70
CA ILE A 186 -9.57 1.53 -11.27
C ILE A 186 -9.01 2.41 -10.14
N GLU A 187 -9.21 3.73 -10.20
CA GLU A 187 -8.77 4.65 -9.13
C GLU A 187 -9.59 4.46 -7.86
N SER A 188 -10.90 4.29 -7.98
CA SER A 188 -11.77 3.96 -6.85
C SER A 188 -11.32 2.66 -6.17
N ILE A 189 -11.06 1.60 -6.94
CA ILE A 189 -10.59 0.32 -6.43
C ILE A 189 -9.22 0.48 -5.74
N GLN A 190 -8.29 1.25 -6.29
CA GLN A 190 -6.99 1.51 -5.67
C GLN A 190 -7.11 2.27 -4.34
N LYS A 191 -8.02 3.24 -4.24
CA LYS A 191 -8.30 3.94 -2.98
C LYS A 191 -8.82 2.97 -1.92
N VAL A 192 -9.74 2.08 -2.29
CA VAL A 192 -10.24 1.04 -1.38
C VAL A 192 -9.11 0.10 -0.95
N PHE A 193 -8.27 -0.35 -1.87
CA PHE A 193 -7.13 -1.21 -1.53
C PHE A 193 -6.11 -0.54 -0.62
N ASN A 194 -5.70 0.70 -0.91
CA ASN A 194 -4.80 1.46 -0.04
C ASN A 194 -5.40 1.66 1.35
N PHE A 195 -6.68 2.01 1.42
CA PHE A 195 -7.40 2.18 2.66
C PHE A 195 -7.43 0.87 3.48
N LEU A 196 -7.77 -0.26 2.86
CA LEU A 196 -7.77 -1.57 3.53
C LEU A 196 -6.36 -2.01 3.94
N TYR A 197 -5.32 -1.63 3.20
CA TYR A 197 -3.92 -1.86 3.57
C TYR A 197 -3.50 -1.04 4.79
N GLU A 198 -3.80 0.26 4.82
CA GLU A 198 -3.52 1.15 5.97
C GLU A 198 -4.23 0.65 7.24
N LYS A 199 -5.42 0.08 7.10
CA LYS A 199 -6.19 -0.55 8.18
C LYS A 199 -5.74 -1.97 8.52
N LYS A 200 -4.67 -2.48 7.88
CA LYS A 200 -4.08 -3.81 8.09
C LYS A 200 -5.03 -4.98 7.82
N ILE A 201 -6.02 -4.78 6.95
CA ILE A 201 -6.96 -5.82 6.51
C ILE A 201 -6.38 -6.61 5.34
N LEU A 202 -5.74 -5.91 4.39
CA LEU A 202 -5.06 -6.57 3.29
C LEU A 202 -3.63 -6.95 3.68
N PRO A 203 -3.23 -8.22 3.49
CA PRO A 203 -1.84 -8.61 3.62
C PRO A 203 -0.97 -7.82 2.65
N GLU A 204 0.21 -7.47 3.14
CA GLU A 204 1.19 -6.66 2.44
C GLU A 204 1.61 -7.27 1.08
N GLU A 205 1.73 -8.60 1.02
CA GLU A 205 2.04 -9.35 -0.19
C GLU A 205 0.96 -9.20 -1.29
N ALA A 206 -0.32 -9.17 -0.92
CA ALA A 206 -1.44 -9.05 -1.86
C ALA A 206 -1.50 -7.64 -2.48
N MET A 207 -1.22 -6.61 -1.68
CA MET A 207 -1.11 -5.24 -2.17
C MET A 207 -0.01 -5.08 -3.21
N TYR A 208 1.13 -5.73 -3.02
CA TYR A 208 2.26 -5.61 -3.94
C TYR A 208 2.06 -6.34 -5.27
N GLN A 209 1.30 -7.44 -5.28
CA GLN A 209 0.91 -8.07 -6.54
C GLN A 209 -0.02 -7.17 -7.37
N LEU A 210 -0.89 -6.40 -6.71
CA LEU A 210 -1.89 -5.56 -7.37
C LEU A 210 -1.34 -4.18 -7.77
N CYS A 211 -0.51 -3.56 -6.92
CA CYS A 211 -0.04 -2.19 -7.08
C CYS A 211 1.45 -2.07 -7.49
N GLY A 212 2.15 -3.21 -7.59
CA GLY A 212 3.60 -3.28 -7.75
C GLY A 212 4.35 -2.97 -6.45
N GLN A 213 5.68 -3.06 -6.48
CA GLN A 213 6.49 -2.70 -5.31
C GLN A 213 6.30 -1.21 -4.96
N PRO A 214 6.24 -0.88 -3.66
CA PRO A 214 6.08 0.48 -3.20
C PRO A 214 7.35 1.28 -3.50
N ILE A 215 7.16 2.56 -3.83
CA ILE A 215 8.26 3.49 -4.08
C ILE A 215 8.69 4.06 -2.73
N ARG A 216 9.94 3.83 -2.34
CA ARG A 216 10.54 4.42 -1.15
C ARG A 216 11.11 5.80 -1.48
N GLN A 217 10.36 6.85 -1.15
CA GLN A 217 10.89 8.20 -1.20
C GLN A 217 11.62 8.53 0.11
N LEU A 218 12.74 9.24 0.00
CA LEU A 218 13.59 9.57 1.16
C LEU A 218 13.52 11.06 1.52
N PHE A 219 12.52 11.76 1.00
CA PHE A 219 12.24 13.13 1.39
C PHE A 219 11.67 13.19 2.81
N GLU A 220 12.06 14.22 3.55
CA GLU A 220 11.46 14.61 4.81
C GLU A 220 10.94 16.03 4.65
N PHE A 221 9.69 16.22 4.24
CA PHE A 221 9.12 17.56 4.00
C PHE A 221 8.53 18.20 5.26
N ASN A 222 8.38 17.43 6.35
CA ASN A 222 7.87 17.97 7.61
C ASN A 222 8.92 18.89 8.24
N LYS A 223 8.64 20.19 8.30
CA LYS A 223 9.55 21.20 8.84
C LYS A 223 9.87 21.00 10.33
N GLU A 224 8.91 20.51 11.13
CA GLU A 224 9.16 20.23 12.54
C GLU A 224 10.17 19.09 12.69
N GLU A 225 10.00 18.03 11.88
CA GLU A 225 10.92 16.90 11.91
C GLU A 225 12.29 17.25 11.33
N GLN A 226 12.35 18.05 10.26
CA GLN A 226 13.60 18.62 9.76
C GLN A 226 14.31 19.42 10.86
N ASN A 227 13.59 20.30 11.57
CA ASN A 227 14.17 21.11 12.64
C ASN A 227 14.69 20.25 13.79
N LYS A 228 13.95 19.23 14.22
CA LYS A 228 14.44 18.26 15.22
C LYS A 228 15.72 17.58 14.76
N LEU A 229 15.76 17.10 13.52
CA LEU A 229 16.95 16.47 12.96
C LEU A 229 18.14 17.43 12.90
N ILE A 230 17.91 18.71 12.57
CA ILE A 230 18.92 19.77 12.57
C ILE A 230 19.38 20.13 14.00
N GLU A 231 18.49 20.15 14.98
CA GLU A 231 18.80 20.40 16.39
C GLU A 231 19.57 19.23 17.03
N GLU A 232 19.17 18.00 16.76
CA GLU A 232 19.87 16.79 17.18
C GLU A 232 21.29 16.74 16.62
N ILE A 233 21.47 17.27 15.42
CA ILE A 233 22.78 17.52 14.83
C ILE A 233 23.49 18.60 15.66
N GLY A 234 22.89 19.77 15.88
CA GLY A 234 23.47 20.84 16.72
C GLY A 234 24.01 20.38 18.09
N ASN A 235 23.38 19.36 18.68
CA ASN A 235 23.74 18.79 19.98
C ASN A 235 24.74 17.60 19.93
N ASN A 236 25.02 17.03 18.75
CA ASN A 236 25.93 15.89 18.56
C ASN A 236 27.20 16.25 17.77
N LEU A 237 28.21 15.37 17.83
CA LEU A 237 29.49 15.53 17.14
C LEU A 237 29.29 15.47 15.62
N ASN A 238 29.06 16.64 15.02
CA ASN A 238 28.67 16.79 13.62
C ASN A 238 29.80 16.53 12.64
N PHE A 239 29.48 15.76 11.60
CA PHE A 239 30.32 15.65 10.41
C PHE A 239 29.63 16.32 9.25
N LYS A 240 30.37 17.18 8.54
CA LYS A 240 29.91 17.81 7.30
C LYS A 240 30.71 17.20 6.16
N ILE A 241 30.01 16.69 5.17
CA ILE A 241 30.60 16.27 3.90
C ILE A 241 30.12 17.26 2.85
N GLU A 242 31.08 17.95 2.23
CA GLU A 242 30.78 18.69 1.01
C GLU A 242 30.66 17.67 -0.13
N ILE A 243 29.50 17.64 -0.78
CA ILE A 243 29.18 16.68 -1.83
C ILE A 243 29.41 17.31 -3.21
N SER A 244 29.81 16.50 -4.18
CA SER A 244 29.95 16.92 -5.57
C SER A 244 28.60 17.01 -6.28
N GLU A 245 28.60 17.51 -7.52
CA GLU A 245 27.40 17.50 -8.37
C GLU A 245 26.93 16.08 -8.71
N ILE A 246 27.87 15.14 -8.88
CA ILE A 246 27.56 13.73 -9.14
C ILE A 246 26.91 13.10 -7.91
N ASP A 247 27.41 13.41 -6.72
CA ASP A 247 26.81 12.94 -5.47
C ASP A 247 25.39 13.50 -5.29
N LEU A 248 25.17 14.78 -5.63
CA LEU A 248 23.84 15.38 -5.61
C LEU A 248 22.87 14.65 -6.57
N GLN A 249 23.33 14.28 -7.77
CA GLN A 249 22.53 13.51 -8.72
C GLN A 249 22.17 12.11 -8.15
N TRP A 250 23.11 11.42 -7.50
CA TRP A 250 22.81 10.15 -6.82
C TRP A 250 21.85 10.31 -5.64
N ILE A 251 21.97 11.41 -4.89
CA ILE A 251 21.00 11.75 -3.83
C ILE A 251 19.62 11.96 -4.44
N GLN A 252 19.50 12.59 -5.62
CA GLN A 252 18.20 12.71 -6.30
C GLN A 252 17.63 11.34 -6.68
N VAL A 253 18.44 10.46 -7.26
CA VAL A 253 18.03 9.08 -7.61
C VAL A 253 17.47 8.35 -6.39
N LEU A 254 18.17 8.44 -5.26
CA LEU A 254 17.73 7.84 -3.99
C LEU A 254 16.47 8.52 -3.44
N ALA A 255 16.45 9.86 -3.37
CA ALA A 255 15.38 10.62 -2.74
C ALA A 255 14.02 10.45 -3.42
N GLU A 256 14.01 10.42 -4.75
CA GLU A 256 12.80 10.24 -5.55
C GLU A 256 12.30 8.79 -5.57
N GLY A 257 13.13 7.85 -5.12
CA GLY A 257 12.78 6.42 -5.02
C GLY A 257 13.04 5.61 -6.28
N TRP A 258 13.91 6.08 -7.19
CA TRP A 258 14.32 5.29 -8.36
C TRP A 258 15.05 4.01 -7.98
N ALA A 259 15.80 4.05 -6.88
CA ALA A 259 16.51 2.91 -6.33
C ALA A 259 15.76 2.21 -5.19
N SER A 260 14.42 2.29 -5.21
CA SER A 260 13.59 1.54 -4.26
C SER A 260 13.97 0.05 -4.29
N PRO A 261 14.16 -0.61 -3.14
CA PRO A 261 13.75 -0.19 -1.79
C PRO A 261 14.86 0.42 -0.92
N LEU A 262 16.00 0.86 -1.47
CA LEU A 262 17.13 1.36 -0.66
C LEU A 262 16.74 2.54 0.24
N ALA A 263 17.17 2.48 1.52
CA ALA A 263 16.96 3.54 2.51
C ALA A 263 17.90 4.76 2.34
N GLY A 264 18.89 4.65 1.46
CA GLY A 264 19.97 5.62 1.30
C GLY A 264 21.16 5.01 0.57
N PHE A 265 22.36 5.54 0.79
CA PHE A 265 23.58 4.96 0.23
C PHE A 265 23.80 3.54 0.77
N MET A 266 24.19 2.63 -0.12
CA MET A 266 24.33 1.22 0.21
C MET A 266 25.28 1.00 1.39
N ARG A 267 24.83 0.19 2.35
CA ARG A 267 25.68 -0.43 3.37
C ARG A 267 26.54 -1.54 2.76
N GLU A 268 27.49 -2.07 3.51
CA GLU A 268 28.41 -3.08 2.98
C GLU A 268 27.65 -4.30 2.45
N ARG A 269 26.60 -4.72 3.16
CA ARG A 269 25.74 -5.84 2.74
C ARG A 269 25.12 -5.61 1.37
N GLN A 270 24.43 -4.48 1.16
CA GLN A 270 23.80 -4.19 -0.13
C GLN A 270 24.85 -3.97 -1.23
N TYR A 271 25.99 -3.37 -0.90
CA TYR A 271 27.10 -3.17 -1.83
C TYR A 271 27.64 -4.50 -2.37
N LEU A 272 27.90 -5.47 -1.49
CA LEU A 272 28.36 -6.81 -1.87
C LEU A 272 27.29 -7.56 -2.66
N GLN A 273 26.03 -7.49 -2.24
CA GLN A 273 24.93 -8.13 -2.98
C GLN A 273 24.84 -7.59 -4.42
N CYS A 274 24.89 -6.26 -4.57
CA CYS A 274 24.90 -5.59 -5.86
C CYS A 274 26.10 -6.01 -6.73
N LEU A 275 27.31 -5.97 -6.19
CA LEU A 275 28.52 -6.29 -6.96
C LEU A 275 28.64 -7.75 -7.40
N HIS A 276 28.15 -8.69 -6.58
CA HIS A 276 28.31 -10.11 -6.86
C HIS A 276 27.14 -10.71 -7.63
N PHE A 277 25.93 -10.22 -7.40
CA PHE A 277 24.71 -10.84 -7.92
C PHE A 277 23.89 -9.91 -8.81
N GLY A 278 24.21 -8.61 -8.84
CA GLY A 278 23.40 -7.62 -9.55
C GLY A 278 21.99 -7.50 -9.00
N GLN A 279 21.79 -7.89 -7.73
CA GLN A 279 20.50 -7.94 -7.06
C GLN A 279 20.64 -7.55 -5.59
N ILE A 280 19.57 -7.04 -4.99
CA ILE A 280 19.42 -6.94 -3.52
C ILE A 280 18.45 -8.03 -3.08
N PHE A 281 18.88 -8.87 -2.14
CA PHE A 281 18.08 -9.96 -1.57
C PHE A 281 17.33 -9.53 -0.32
N ASP A 282 17.90 -8.59 0.45
CA ASP A 282 17.34 -8.10 1.70
C ASP A 282 17.93 -6.74 2.10
N LEU A 283 17.26 -6.06 3.03
CA LEU A 283 17.64 -4.74 3.55
C LEU A 283 18.27 -4.80 4.95
N LYS A 284 18.82 -5.95 5.36
CA LYS A 284 19.50 -6.05 6.65
C LYS A 284 20.67 -5.09 6.67
N LYS A 285 20.87 -4.43 7.81
CA LYS A 285 21.86 -3.36 7.94
C LYS A 285 23.30 -3.88 8.05
N LYS A 286 23.51 -5.08 8.59
CA LYS A 286 24.84 -5.64 8.86
C LYS A 286 25.12 -6.91 8.04
N CYS A 287 26.39 -7.12 7.69
CA CYS A 287 26.89 -8.39 7.17
C CYS A 287 27.01 -9.43 8.29
N GLN A 288 26.04 -10.34 8.44
CA GLN A 288 26.20 -11.51 9.30
C GLN A 288 26.92 -12.63 8.52
N ILE A 289 28.15 -12.97 8.93
CA ILE A 289 28.88 -14.15 8.42
C ILE A 289 28.64 -15.30 9.40
N ASN A 290 27.95 -16.35 8.96
CA ASN A 290 27.80 -17.56 9.77
C ASN A 290 29.19 -18.22 9.98
N GLY A 291 29.69 -18.24 11.22
CA GLY A 291 30.83 -19.08 11.62
C GLY A 291 32.11 -18.36 12.05
N GLU A 292 32.20 -17.03 12.02
CA GLU A 292 33.30 -16.29 12.66
C GLU A 292 32.79 -15.54 13.90
N ARG A 293 32.63 -16.26 15.02
CA ARG A 293 32.70 -15.62 16.34
C ARG A 293 34.18 -15.55 16.73
N LYS A 294 34.85 -14.44 16.47
CA LYS A 294 36.15 -14.14 17.10
C LYS A 294 35.92 -13.10 18.19
N GLU A 295 36.38 -13.39 19.39
CA GLU A 295 36.47 -12.40 20.48
C GLU A 295 37.20 -11.16 19.97
N GLY A 296 36.49 -10.03 19.89
CA GLY A 296 37.01 -8.76 19.39
C GLY A 296 36.30 -8.16 18.18
N ASP A 297 35.35 -8.84 17.55
CA ASP A 297 34.49 -8.23 16.53
C ASP A 297 33.47 -7.28 17.18
N LEU A 298 33.67 -5.98 16.98
CA LEU A 298 33.00 -4.87 17.67
C LEU A 298 31.49 -4.69 17.36
N ASN A 299 30.80 -5.63 16.70
CA ASN A 299 29.48 -5.33 16.12
C ASN A 299 28.38 -6.40 16.25
N CYS A 300 28.55 -7.43 17.08
CA CYS A 300 27.57 -8.52 17.19
C CYS A 300 27.25 -8.86 18.65
N ASP A 301 26.60 -7.94 19.37
CA ASP A 301 25.91 -8.29 20.60
C ASP A 301 24.57 -8.97 20.24
N GLU A 302 24.35 -10.18 20.75
CA GLU A 302 23.24 -11.08 20.38
C GLU A 302 21.86 -10.63 20.90
N GLU A 303 21.75 -9.46 21.52
CA GLU A 303 20.54 -9.02 22.23
C GLU A 303 19.88 -7.75 21.68
N GLU A 304 20.47 -7.06 20.71
CA GLU A 304 19.78 -5.97 20.01
C GLU A 304 19.12 -6.50 18.74
N ASN A 305 17.80 -6.42 18.69
CA ASN A 305 17.01 -6.54 17.47
C ASN A 305 17.57 -5.48 16.49
N ASP A 306 18.49 -5.90 15.62
CA ASP A 306 19.52 -5.11 14.89
C ASP A 306 18.97 -4.12 13.84
N GLY A 307 17.82 -3.50 14.13
CA GLY A 307 17.19 -2.46 13.33
C GLY A 307 16.89 -2.92 11.91
N GLU A 308 16.30 -4.11 11.75
CA GLU A 308 15.90 -4.61 10.43
C GLU A 308 15.07 -3.53 9.72
N ASP A 309 15.51 -3.17 8.51
CA ASP A 309 14.77 -2.25 7.67
C ASP A 309 13.50 -2.96 7.21
N GLN A 310 12.38 -2.58 7.83
CA GLN A 310 11.06 -3.16 7.60
C GLN A 310 10.46 -2.72 6.27
N PHE A 311 11.22 -2.04 5.40
CA PHE A 311 10.70 -1.70 4.10
C PHE A 311 10.42 -2.99 3.30
N PRO A 312 9.21 -3.12 2.77
CA PRO A 312 8.75 -4.31 2.06
C PRO A 312 9.62 -4.73 0.89
N MET A 313 9.86 -6.04 0.80
CA MET A 313 10.44 -6.70 -0.37
C MET A 313 9.65 -7.95 -0.72
N LEU A 314 9.11 -8.01 -1.94
CA LEU A 314 8.45 -9.22 -2.48
C LEU A 314 9.43 -10.36 -2.81
N GLY A 315 10.73 -10.07 -2.82
CA GLY A 315 11.78 -10.97 -3.25
C GLY A 315 12.99 -10.18 -3.74
N PRO A 316 14.00 -10.88 -4.30
CA PRO A 316 15.21 -10.22 -4.78
C PRO A 316 14.91 -9.24 -5.91
N ILE A 317 15.42 -8.02 -5.79
CA ILE A 317 15.24 -6.96 -6.80
C ILE A 317 16.49 -6.80 -7.65
N ASN A 318 16.34 -6.43 -8.92
CA ASN A 318 17.48 -6.08 -9.76
C ASN A 318 18.12 -4.79 -9.24
N GLN A 319 19.42 -4.84 -8.97
CA GLN A 319 20.23 -3.67 -8.65
C GLN A 319 21.68 -3.96 -9.01
N THR A 320 22.06 -3.54 -10.21
CA THR A 320 23.34 -3.91 -10.85
C THR A 320 24.43 -2.88 -10.68
N ILE A 321 24.08 -1.67 -10.21
CA ILE A 321 25.00 -0.54 -10.09
C ILE A 321 25.09 -0.12 -8.61
N PRO A 322 26.31 -0.07 -8.03
CA PRO A 322 26.50 0.44 -6.68
C PRO A 322 26.11 1.91 -6.55
N ILE A 323 25.23 2.22 -5.60
CA ILE A 323 24.87 3.59 -5.21
C ILE A 323 25.49 3.88 -3.84
N VAL A 324 26.65 4.52 -3.85
CA VAL A 324 27.54 4.65 -2.69
C VAL A 324 28.09 6.07 -2.59
N LEU A 325 28.44 6.49 -1.37
CA LEU A 325 29.08 7.77 -1.11
C LEU A 325 30.55 7.55 -0.70
N PRO A 326 31.54 7.90 -1.54
CA PRO A 326 32.94 7.74 -1.19
C PRO A 326 33.44 8.86 -0.27
N ILE A 327 34.31 8.50 0.68
CA ILE A 327 34.95 9.42 1.63
C ILE A 327 36.45 9.14 1.74
N PHE A 328 37.24 10.19 2.01
CA PHE A 328 38.70 10.08 2.15
C PHE A 328 39.12 9.59 3.54
N ASP A 329 40.37 9.13 3.67
CA ASP A 329 40.90 8.55 4.93
C ASP A 329 40.74 9.46 6.14
N ASN A 330 40.97 10.76 5.97
CA ASN A 330 40.81 11.75 7.05
C ASN A 330 39.37 11.81 7.56
N GLN A 331 38.39 11.79 6.66
CA GLN A 331 36.96 11.76 7.00
C GLN A 331 36.59 10.42 7.64
N ALA A 332 37.02 9.30 7.05
CA ALA A 332 36.72 7.97 7.56
C ALA A 332 37.26 7.75 8.98
N ASN A 333 38.53 8.10 9.23
CA ASN A 333 39.16 7.96 10.55
C ASN A 333 38.46 8.81 11.60
N LEU A 334 38.11 10.05 11.24
CA LEU A 334 37.42 10.96 12.14
C LEU A 334 36.03 10.42 12.50
N ILE A 335 35.26 9.93 11.52
CA ILE A 335 33.92 9.40 11.76
C ILE A 335 33.98 8.09 12.57
N LYS A 336 34.88 7.17 12.21
CA LYS A 336 35.08 5.91 12.93
C LYS A 336 35.44 6.11 14.40
N SER A 337 36.23 7.13 14.74
CA SER A 337 36.57 7.45 16.13
C SER A 337 35.35 7.80 17.01
N LYS A 338 34.21 8.10 16.38
CA LYS A 338 32.97 8.51 17.07
C LYS A 338 31.78 7.60 16.76
N LEU A 339 31.99 6.42 16.16
CA LEU A 339 30.90 5.54 15.73
C LEU A 339 29.96 5.13 16.88
N SER A 340 30.51 4.91 18.09
CA SER A 340 29.75 4.57 19.30
C SER A 340 28.72 5.64 19.70
N SER A 341 28.90 6.89 19.24
CA SER A 341 27.95 8.00 19.49
C SER A 341 26.82 8.09 18.46
N LYS A 342 26.69 7.09 17.57
CA LYS A 342 25.71 7.06 16.45
C LYS A 342 25.73 8.38 15.65
N PRO A 343 26.90 8.72 15.06
CA PRO A 343 27.09 10.02 14.44
C PRO A 343 26.19 10.20 13.21
N LYS A 344 25.80 11.45 12.97
CA LYS A 344 25.04 11.88 11.79
C LYS A 344 25.92 12.72 10.88
N ILE A 345 25.74 12.57 9.57
CA ILE A 345 26.50 13.32 8.57
C ILE A 345 25.57 14.30 7.86
N GLN A 346 25.95 15.57 7.86
CA GLN A 346 25.33 16.62 7.04
C GLN A 346 25.90 16.56 5.62
N LEU A 347 25.02 16.50 4.62
CA LEU A 347 25.38 16.54 3.21
C LEU A 347 25.18 17.97 2.70
N ILE A 348 26.29 18.64 2.36
CA ILE A 348 26.31 20.06 2.00
C ILE A 348 26.67 20.20 0.52
N PHE A 349 25.83 20.87 -0.26
CA PHE A 349 26.12 21.22 -1.66
C PHE A 349 26.05 22.74 -1.83
N LYS A 350 27.13 23.38 -2.30
CA LYS A 350 27.20 24.84 -2.52
C LYS A 350 26.71 25.65 -1.29
N ASN A 351 27.21 25.32 -0.10
CA ASN A 351 26.82 25.90 1.20
C ASN A 351 25.36 25.66 1.65
N LYS A 352 24.62 24.80 0.96
CA LYS A 352 23.24 24.45 1.31
C LYS A 352 23.19 23.05 1.93
N LEU A 353 22.46 22.90 3.03
CA LEU A 353 22.17 21.59 3.62
C LEU A 353 21.11 20.89 2.78
N ILE A 354 21.51 19.82 2.10
CA ILE A 354 20.62 19.04 1.22
C ILE A 354 19.87 17.98 2.02
N GLY A 355 20.57 17.36 2.96
CA GLY A 355 20.02 16.26 3.75
C GLY A 355 21.02 15.73 4.75
N ILE A 356 20.63 14.63 5.40
CA ILE A 356 21.40 13.99 6.44
C ILE A 356 21.51 12.48 6.19
N LEU A 357 22.64 11.91 6.59
CA LEU A 357 22.83 10.47 6.66
C LEU A 357 22.89 10.06 8.13
N LYS A 358 22.02 9.13 8.53
CA LYS A 358 21.93 8.60 9.89
C LYS A 358 22.26 7.11 9.92
N ASP A 359 22.51 6.60 11.13
CA ASP A 359 22.77 5.18 11.37
C ASP A 359 23.83 4.62 10.42
N ILE A 360 24.96 5.31 10.35
CA ILE A 360 25.93 5.13 9.28
C ILE A 360 26.81 3.89 9.47
N GLU A 361 27.34 3.39 8.37
CA GLU A 361 28.38 2.36 8.33
C GLU A 361 29.52 2.81 7.41
N ILE A 362 30.77 2.57 7.80
CA ILE A 362 31.95 2.86 6.96
C ILE A 362 32.69 1.57 6.65
N PHE A 363 32.88 1.29 5.36
CA PHE A 363 33.53 0.07 4.87
C PHE A 363 34.50 0.37 3.71
N PRO A 364 35.47 -0.51 3.41
CA PRO A 364 36.47 -0.27 2.37
C PRO A 364 35.85 -0.20 0.96
N HIS A 365 36.27 0.76 0.14
CA HIS A 365 35.76 0.92 -1.22
C HIS A 365 36.27 -0.17 -2.17
N ARG A 366 37.51 -0.65 -1.99
CA ARG A 366 38.17 -1.63 -2.88
C ARG A 366 37.98 -1.28 -4.36
N LYS A 367 38.36 -0.05 -4.72
CA LYS A 367 38.14 0.58 -6.04
C LYS A 367 38.44 -0.35 -7.23
N LYS A 368 39.60 -1.00 -7.24
CA LYS A 368 39.98 -1.95 -8.31
C LYS A 368 38.94 -3.06 -8.43
N GLU A 369 38.64 -3.80 -7.37
CA GLU A 369 37.65 -4.89 -7.40
C GLU A 369 36.27 -4.39 -7.89
N ARG A 370 35.80 -3.25 -7.38
CA ARG A 370 34.55 -2.63 -7.82
C ARG A 370 34.53 -2.44 -9.34
N ILE A 371 35.58 -1.85 -9.89
CA ILE A 371 35.67 -1.56 -11.32
C ILE A 371 35.67 -2.84 -12.15
N HIS A 372 36.38 -3.87 -11.70
CA HIS A 372 36.43 -5.16 -12.42
C HIS A 372 35.06 -5.82 -12.48
N ARG A 373 34.31 -5.82 -11.36
CA ARG A 373 32.98 -6.42 -11.30
C ARG A 373 31.93 -5.59 -12.04
N GLN A 374 31.98 -4.27 -11.88
CA GLN A 374 30.97 -3.36 -12.43
C GLN A 374 31.16 -3.10 -13.93
N PHE A 375 32.41 -2.96 -14.40
CA PHE A 375 32.71 -2.62 -15.80
C PHE A 375 33.31 -3.77 -16.60
N GLY A 376 33.67 -4.89 -15.96
CA GLY A 376 34.38 -5.98 -16.63
C GLY A 376 35.78 -5.59 -17.10
N HIS A 377 36.39 -4.58 -16.47
CA HIS A 377 37.64 -3.97 -16.94
C HIS A 377 38.73 -3.99 -15.88
N PHE A 378 39.95 -4.36 -16.28
CA PHE A 378 41.15 -4.32 -15.44
C PHE A 378 41.85 -2.98 -15.61
N VAL A 379 42.02 -2.24 -14.52
CA VAL A 379 42.59 -0.87 -14.57
C VAL A 379 44.08 -0.89 -14.27
N GLU A 380 44.88 -0.37 -15.19
CA GLU A 380 46.28 0.01 -14.98
C GLU A 380 46.40 1.52 -14.72
N GLU A 381 47.34 1.93 -13.85
CA GLU A 381 47.46 3.34 -13.41
C GLU A 381 47.69 4.33 -14.56
N LYS A 382 48.43 3.91 -15.59
CA LYS A 382 48.73 4.72 -16.79
C LYS A 382 47.49 5.00 -17.67
N GLU A 383 46.41 4.24 -17.49
CA GLU A 383 45.21 4.31 -18.34
C GLU A 383 44.10 5.15 -17.71
N ILE A 384 44.25 5.59 -16.45
CA ILE A 384 43.20 6.30 -15.71
C ILE A 384 42.90 7.68 -16.33
N GLU A 385 43.94 8.42 -16.71
CA GLU A 385 43.80 9.83 -17.10
C GLU A 385 43.05 10.01 -18.43
N ASN A 386 43.25 9.09 -19.37
CA ASN A 386 42.64 9.05 -20.71
C ASN A 386 41.63 7.89 -20.89
N GLY A 387 41.25 7.22 -19.80
CA GLY A 387 40.40 6.03 -19.81
C GLY A 387 38.90 6.33 -19.69
N HIS A 388 38.13 5.32 -19.30
CA HIS A 388 36.69 5.45 -19.13
C HIS A 388 36.34 6.49 -18.04
N PRO A 389 35.47 7.48 -18.32
CA PRO A 389 35.22 8.61 -17.40
C PRO A 389 34.65 8.18 -16.05
N GLY A 390 33.75 7.19 -16.04
CA GLY A 390 33.24 6.63 -14.78
C GLY A 390 34.30 5.87 -13.96
N ILE A 391 35.30 5.27 -14.62
CA ILE A 391 36.40 4.59 -13.94
C ILE A 391 37.33 5.63 -13.32
N LYS A 392 37.64 6.70 -14.08
CA LYS A 392 38.42 7.84 -13.58
C LYS A 392 37.81 8.44 -12.32
N LEU A 393 36.50 8.70 -12.33
CA LEU A 393 35.76 9.20 -11.16
C LEU A 393 35.88 8.27 -9.94
N ILE A 394 35.74 6.95 -10.13
CA ILE A 394 35.92 5.99 -9.03
C ILE A 394 37.36 6.02 -8.51
N MET A 395 38.36 6.05 -9.40
CA MET A 395 39.77 6.03 -9.00
C MET A 395 40.19 7.30 -8.24
N GLU A 396 39.67 8.46 -8.64
CA GLU A 396 39.93 9.76 -8.01
C GLU A 396 39.14 9.96 -6.70
N SER A 397 38.13 9.13 -6.43
CA SER A 397 37.34 9.18 -5.19
C SER A 397 38.05 8.55 -3.98
N GLY A 398 37.47 8.75 -2.79
CA GLY A 398 38.00 8.22 -1.52
C GLY A 398 38.09 6.68 -1.45
N ASP A 399 38.95 6.19 -0.56
CA ASP A 399 39.21 4.75 -0.34
C ASP A 399 38.19 4.07 0.58
N TRP A 400 37.29 4.84 1.17
CA TRP A 400 36.21 4.36 2.03
C TRP A 400 34.85 4.72 1.42
N LEU A 401 33.85 3.91 1.74
CA LEU A 401 32.46 4.18 1.43
C LEU A 401 31.70 4.39 2.74
N VAL A 402 30.72 5.29 2.71
CA VAL A 402 29.75 5.46 3.79
C VAL A 402 28.35 5.09 3.31
N GLY A 403 27.74 4.12 4.00
CA GLY A 403 26.36 3.73 3.85
C GLY A 403 25.52 4.23 5.03
N GLY A 404 24.20 4.27 4.87
CA GLY A 404 23.30 4.70 5.95
C GLY A 404 21.92 5.09 5.45
N ASP A 405 21.06 5.44 6.40
CA ASP A 405 19.70 5.87 6.09
C ASP A 405 19.73 7.36 5.71
N LEU A 406 19.27 7.69 4.51
CA LEU A 406 19.31 9.04 3.95
C LEU A 406 17.97 9.74 4.20
N LYS A 407 18.03 11.00 4.59
CA LYS A 407 16.87 11.91 4.64
C LYS A 407 17.20 13.19 3.90
N VAL A 408 16.37 13.54 2.91
CA VAL A 408 16.58 14.72 2.05
C VAL A 408 15.52 15.77 2.37
N PHE A 409 15.93 16.99 2.66
CA PHE A 409 15.05 18.02 3.24
C PHE A 409 14.26 18.80 2.19
N GLU A 410 14.67 18.74 0.95
CA GLU A 410 14.02 19.45 -0.14
C GLU A 410 14.13 18.68 -1.45
N ARG A 411 13.19 18.96 -2.36
CA ARG A 411 13.29 18.46 -3.72
C ARG A 411 14.51 19.09 -4.40
N ILE A 412 15.30 18.25 -5.06
CA ILE A 412 16.46 18.71 -5.82
C ILE A 412 15.96 19.37 -7.11
N ILE A 413 16.41 20.60 -7.33
CA ILE A 413 16.04 21.45 -8.47
C ILE A 413 17.34 22.04 -9.03
N TYR A 414 17.52 21.98 -10.35
CA TYR A 414 18.75 22.42 -11.00
C TYR A 414 18.69 23.87 -11.49
N ASN A 415 17.48 24.43 -11.65
CA ASN A 415 17.22 25.77 -12.16
C ASN A 415 17.87 26.03 -13.53
N ASP A 416 17.92 25.00 -14.38
CA ASP A 416 18.49 25.02 -15.72
C ASP A 416 17.43 25.13 -16.83
N GLY A 417 16.17 25.37 -16.45
CA GLY A 417 15.03 25.44 -17.37
C GLY A 417 14.45 24.08 -17.76
N LEU A 418 14.99 22.97 -17.23
CA LEU A 418 14.53 21.61 -17.56
C LEU A 418 13.86 20.87 -16.40
N ASP A 419 13.71 21.52 -15.24
CA ASP A 419 13.11 20.89 -14.04
C ASP A 419 11.67 20.42 -14.27
N GLU A 420 10.95 21.04 -15.19
CA GLU A 420 9.60 20.59 -15.56
C GLU A 420 9.56 19.16 -16.12
N TYR A 421 10.65 18.70 -16.72
CA TYR A 421 10.79 17.34 -17.29
C TYR A 421 11.30 16.31 -16.26
N ARG A 422 11.82 16.76 -15.11
CA ARG A 422 12.35 15.89 -14.05
C ARG A 422 11.23 15.36 -13.17
N LYS A 423 10.44 14.44 -13.72
CA LYS A 423 9.33 13.78 -13.02
C LYS A 423 9.83 12.62 -12.17
N THR A 424 9.39 12.57 -10.91
CA THR A 424 9.64 11.45 -10.01
C THR A 424 8.90 10.18 -10.48
N PRO A 425 9.28 8.98 -10.02
CA PRO A 425 8.53 7.74 -10.31
C PRO A 425 7.04 7.85 -9.94
N SER A 426 6.73 8.49 -8.81
CA SER A 426 5.35 8.71 -8.36
C SER A 426 4.58 9.64 -9.29
N GLU A 427 5.18 10.74 -9.74
CA GLU A 427 4.57 11.66 -10.71
C GLU A 427 4.37 10.98 -12.07
N LEU A 428 5.32 10.17 -12.53
CA LEU A 428 5.18 9.38 -13.76
C LEU A 428 4.03 8.37 -13.66
N LYS A 429 3.93 7.63 -12.55
CA LYS A 429 2.79 6.73 -12.31
C LYS A 429 1.46 7.49 -12.39
N GLN A 430 1.37 8.69 -11.81
CA GLN A 430 0.17 9.53 -11.90
C GLN A 430 -0.11 10.00 -13.34
N ILE A 431 0.92 10.44 -14.08
CA ILE A 431 0.78 10.86 -15.49
C ILE A 431 0.28 9.72 -16.37
N PHE A 432 0.85 8.52 -16.23
CA PHE A 432 0.44 7.37 -17.03
C PHE A 432 -0.97 6.89 -16.68
N ARG A 433 -1.36 6.93 -15.40
CA ARG A 433 -2.74 6.65 -14.98
C ARG A 433 -3.72 7.58 -15.70
N ARG A 434 -3.45 8.89 -15.69
CA ARG A 434 -4.31 9.89 -16.36
C ARG A 434 -4.38 9.75 -17.89
N LYS A 435 -3.35 9.18 -18.54
CA LYS A 435 -3.29 8.99 -20.00
C LYS A 435 -3.87 7.67 -20.49
N THR A 436 -4.05 6.70 -19.59
CA THR A 436 -4.68 5.41 -19.91
C THR A 436 -6.21 5.49 -19.77
N MET A 437 -6.70 6.61 -19.24
CA MET A 437 -8.07 7.11 -19.32
C MET A 437 -8.29 7.85 -20.63
#